data_AF-A0A916V8B4-F1
#
_entry.id   AF-A0A916V8B4-F1
#
_cell.length_a   1.000
_cell.length_b   1.000
_cell.length_c   1.000
_cell.angle_alpha   90.00
_cell.angle_beta   90.00
_cell.angle_gamma   90.00
#
_symmetry.space_group_name_H-M   'P 1'
#
loop_
_entity.id
_entity.type
_entity.pdbx_description
1 polymer ?
#
loop_
_entity_poly.entity_id
_entity_poly.type
_entity_poly.pdbx_seq_one_letter_code
_entity_poly.pdbx_strand_id
1 'polypeptide(L)'
;MTDLEEYLKQTESAVVKLFEGINLYLKIPKVIIYMGDAEDKDAWQYWLNKNSVPIQSSLKLQREFFAESFAFATMCGSLLQIAAMGIQLFSENKNIPEQLPENVRKLLMKSGGKPVKFCIGRWVSKLPIGLIIYAGRNQYNHMDDDKLRGLNKAIFNHLAENHDDDTKEFFKDPAFDLENKLLINFSSNITALLGWKNYESYYSDMKSLIVRDVLNQEITASQEQKLDSAVECFQRGWDDAMNGRTHPISELWDGIDVD
;
A
#
# COMPACT_ATOMS: atom_id res chain seq x y z
N MET A 1 -13.12 -23.23 16.70
CA MET A 1 -12.96 -21.82 16.34
C MET A 1 -14.00 -20.99 17.08
N THR A 2 -13.66 -20.66 18.32
CA THR A 2 -14.50 -20.02 19.32
C THR A 2 -14.24 -18.53 19.46
N ASP A 3 -13.05 -18.06 19.10
CA ASP A 3 -12.64 -16.65 19.19
C ASP A 3 -11.51 -16.30 18.21
N LEU A 4 -11.15 -15.01 18.16
CA LEU A 4 -10.10 -14.48 17.29
C LEU A 4 -8.74 -15.10 17.57
N GLU A 5 -8.38 -15.35 18.84
CA GLU A 5 -7.05 -15.86 19.19
C GLU A 5 -6.88 -17.29 18.67
N GLU A 6 -7.92 -18.12 18.77
CA GLU A 6 -7.94 -19.45 18.14
C GLU A 6 -7.82 -19.35 16.60
N TYR A 7 -8.50 -18.39 15.97
CA TYR A 7 -8.39 -18.16 14.52
C TYR A 7 -6.98 -17.74 14.09
N LEU A 8 -6.35 -16.80 14.81
CA LEU A 8 -5.00 -16.35 14.51
C LEU A 8 -4.00 -17.49 14.68
N LYS A 9 -4.12 -18.29 15.73
CA LYS A 9 -3.31 -19.49 15.94
C LYS A 9 -3.48 -20.52 14.82
N GLN A 10 -4.71 -20.75 14.34
CA GLN A 10 -4.95 -21.71 13.26
C GLN A 10 -4.43 -21.22 11.91
N THR A 11 -4.39 -19.91 11.68
CA THR A 11 -3.93 -19.30 10.42
C THR A 11 -2.45 -18.92 10.42
N GLU A 12 -1.80 -18.87 11.58
CA GLU A 12 -0.39 -18.52 11.77
C GLU A 12 0.54 -19.22 10.79
N SER A 13 0.44 -20.55 10.68
CA SER A 13 1.31 -21.36 9.80
C SER A 13 1.20 -20.96 8.32
N ALA A 14 0.03 -20.50 7.87
CA ALA A 14 -0.16 -20.00 6.51
C ALA A 14 0.39 -18.57 6.37
N VAL A 15 0.09 -17.70 7.34
CA VAL A 15 0.55 -16.30 7.33
C VAL A 15 2.07 -16.20 7.38
N VAL A 16 2.73 -17.01 8.21
CA VAL A 16 4.21 -17.06 8.29
C VAL A 16 4.80 -17.44 6.94
N LYS A 17 4.28 -18.47 6.26
CA LYS A 17 4.75 -18.86 4.92
C LYS A 17 4.50 -17.79 3.85
N LEU A 18 3.38 -17.07 3.94
CA LEU A 18 3.13 -15.92 3.07
C LEU A 18 4.19 -14.84 3.28
N PHE A 19 4.53 -14.52 4.54
CA PHE A 19 5.59 -13.56 4.83
C PHE A 19 6.98 -14.04 4.41
N GLU A 20 7.29 -15.33 4.57
CA GLU A 20 8.53 -15.91 4.04
C GLU A 20 8.62 -15.67 2.53
N GLY A 21 7.56 -15.96 1.79
CA GLY A 21 7.46 -15.70 0.34
C GLY A 21 7.60 -14.22 0.02
N ILE A 22 6.80 -13.35 0.63
CA ILE A 22 6.85 -11.88 0.48
C ILE A 22 8.28 -11.35 0.70
N ASN A 23 8.96 -11.81 1.75
CA ASN A 23 10.30 -11.36 2.11
C ASN A 23 11.39 -11.80 1.12
N LEU A 24 11.12 -12.75 0.22
CA LEU A 24 12.03 -13.05 -0.88
C LEU A 24 12.03 -11.94 -1.93
N TYR A 25 10.87 -11.34 -2.21
CA TYR A 25 10.73 -10.26 -3.20
C TYR A 25 11.17 -8.90 -2.65
N LEU A 26 11.09 -8.68 -1.34
CA LEU A 26 11.57 -7.44 -0.71
C LEU A 26 13.11 -7.32 -0.65
N LYS A 27 13.85 -8.36 -1.03
CA LYS A 27 15.33 -8.35 -1.07
C LYS A 27 15.91 -7.69 -2.33
N ILE A 28 15.06 -7.17 -3.21
CA ILE A 28 15.48 -6.57 -4.47
C ILE A 28 16.20 -5.24 -4.20
N PRO A 29 17.37 -5.01 -4.81
CA PRO A 29 18.22 -3.90 -4.42
C PRO A 29 17.64 -2.55 -4.80
N LYS A 30 18.04 -1.56 -3.98
CA LYS A 30 17.65 -0.16 -4.10
C LYS A 30 17.91 0.36 -5.51
N VAL A 31 16.96 1.14 -6.00
CA VAL A 31 17.13 1.98 -7.20
C VAL A 31 18.32 2.91 -6.94
N ILE A 32 19.22 2.99 -7.91
CA ILE A 32 20.35 3.93 -7.85
C ILE A 32 19.85 5.26 -8.39
N ILE A 33 19.83 6.25 -7.52
CA ILE A 33 19.33 7.59 -7.83
C ILE A 33 20.53 8.53 -7.90
N TYR A 34 20.57 9.36 -8.94
CA TYR A 34 21.47 10.50 -9.00
C TYR A 34 20.86 11.65 -8.20
N MET A 35 21.59 12.14 -7.19
CA MET A 35 21.22 13.34 -6.45
C MET A 35 22.19 14.45 -6.84
N GLY A 36 21.86 15.20 -7.89
CA GLY A 36 22.64 16.32 -8.41
C GLY A 36 21.82 17.15 -9.39
N ASP A 37 22.38 18.28 -9.83
CA ASP A 37 21.75 19.11 -10.84
C ASP A 37 21.84 18.41 -12.21
N ALA A 38 20.69 18.04 -12.77
CA ALA A 38 20.62 17.34 -14.05
C ALA A 38 21.04 18.23 -15.23
N GLU A 39 21.08 19.55 -15.06
CA GLU A 39 21.56 20.49 -16.07
C GLU A 39 23.09 20.50 -16.18
N ASP A 40 23.82 20.05 -15.15
CA ASP A 40 25.27 19.84 -15.20
C ASP A 40 25.60 18.52 -15.92
N LYS A 41 25.62 18.61 -17.26
CA LYS A 41 25.88 17.48 -18.15
C LYS A 41 27.20 16.77 -17.87
N ASP A 42 28.24 17.48 -17.44
CA ASP A 42 29.55 16.89 -17.19
C ASP A 42 29.54 16.08 -15.88
N ALA A 43 28.92 16.62 -14.83
CA ALA A 43 28.74 15.89 -13.57
C ALA A 43 27.83 14.67 -13.73
N TRP A 44 26.75 14.81 -14.51
CA TRP A 44 25.84 13.71 -14.86
C TRP A 44 26.57 12.61 -15.63
N GLN A 45 27.29 12.95 -16.70
CA GLN A 45 28.01 11.98 -17.53
C GLN A 45 29.11 11.26 -16.75
N TYR A 46 29.83 11.99 -15.89
CA TYR A 46 30.81 11.40 -14.99
C TYR A 46 30.17 10.39 -14.03
N TRP A 47 29.03 10.75 -13.42
CA TRP A 47 28.30 9.85 -12.53
C TRP A 47 27.76 8.62 -13.26
N LEU A 48 27.19 8.78 -14.45
CA LEU A 48 26.72 7.67 -15.29
C LEU A 48 27.84 6.69 -15.58
N ASN A 49 29.00 7.18 -16.04
CA ASN A 49 30.14 6.34 -16.37
C ASN A 49 30.64 5.56 -15.13
N LYS A 50 30.73 6.25 -13.98
CA LYS A 50 31.14 5.65 -12.71
C LYS A 50 30.15 4.61 -12.17
N ASN A 51 28.85 4.78 -12.44
CA ASN A 51 27.79 3.91 -11.91
C ASN A 51 27.16 2.99 -12.97
N SER A 52 27.70 2.94 -14.18
CA SER A 52 27.17 2.18 -15.31
C SER A 52 26.87 0.71 -14.98
N VAL A 53 27.82 0.01 -14.34
CA VAL A 53 27.66 -1.38 -13.91
C VAL A 53 26.57 -1.54 -12.84
N PRO A 54 26.60 -0.78 -11.71
CA PRO A 54 25.50 -0.77 -10.75
C PRO A 54 24.12 -0.45 -11.35
N ILE A 55 24.03 0.50 -12.28
CA ILE A 55 22.78 0.90 -12.95
C ILE A 55 22.24 -0.26 -13.78
N GLN A 56 23.07 -0.88 -14.63
CA GLN A 56 22.66 -2.03 -15.43
C GLN A 56 22.22 -3.21 -14.55
N SER A 57 22.92 -3.44 -13.44
CA SER A 57 22.50 -4.45 -12.47
C SER A 57 21.16 -4.13 -11.81
N SER A 58 20.92 -2.86 -11.44
CA SER A 58 19.64 -2.41 -10.87
C SER A 58 18.51 -2.57 -11.89
N LEU A 59 18.72 -2.15 -13.14
CA LEU A 59 17.74 -2.30 -14.24
C LEU A 59 17.38 -3.76 -14.50
N LYS A 60 18.37 -4.65 -14.52
CA LYS A 60 18.13 -6.09 -14.68
C LYS A 60 17.25 -6.62 -13.56
N LEU A 61 17.56 -6.26 -12.31
CA LEU A 61 16.81 -6.72 -11.13
C LEU A 61 15.40 -6.14 -11.07
N GLN A 62 15.19 -4.90 -11.55
CA GLN A 62 13.86 -4.32 -11.70
C GLN A 62 13.02 -5.05 -12.74
N ARG A 63 13.60 -5.47 -13.86
CA ARG A 63 12.91 -6.28 -14.88
C ARG A 63 12.53 -7.66 -14.35
N GLU A 64 13.46 -8.31 -13.64
CA GLU A 64 13.20 -9.60 -12.98
C GLU A 64 12.08 -9.45 -11.93
N PHE A 65 12.13 -8.39 -11.10
CA PHE A 65 11.04 -8.10 -10.17
C PHE A 65 9.71 -7.85 -10.86
N PHE A 66 9.69 -7.07 -11.93
CA PHE A 66 8.46 -6.74 -12.64
C PHE A 66 7.77 -8.01 -13.14
N ALA A 67 8.53 -8.98 -13.65
CA ALA A 67 8.02 -10.28 -14.05
C ALA A 67 7.39 -11.07 -12.88
N GLU A 68 7.84 -10.82 -11.65
CA GLU A 68 7.36 -11.48 -10.44
C GLU A 68 6.41 -10.63 -9.58
N SER A 69 6.19 -9.37 -9.97
CA SER A 69 5.41 -8.38 -9.21
C SER A 69 3.97 -8.85 -8.95
N PHE A 70 3.39 -9.56 -9.91
CA PHE A 70 2.07 -10.17 -9.76
C PHE A 70 2.06 -11.29 -8.72
N ALA A 71 3.09 -12.13 -8.67
CA ALA A 71 3.23 -13.18 -7.65
C ALA A 71 3.37 -12.55 -6.25
N PHE A 72 4.18 -11.49 -6.14
CA PHE A 72 4.31 -10.70 -4.91
C PHE A 72 2.97 -10.12 -4.45
N ALA A 73 2.23 -9.46 -5.35
CA ALA A 73 0.91 -8.91 -5.06
C ALA A 73 -0.13 -10.00 -4.72
N THR A 74 -0.04 -11.18 -5.32
CA THR A 74 -0.94 -12.32 -5.04
C THR A 74 -0.77 -12.84 -3.60
N MET A 75 0.45 -12.94 -3.10
CA MET A 75 0.69 -13.32 -1.70
C MET A 75 0.16 -12.24 -0.74
N CYS A 76 0.36 -10.96 -1.07
CA CYS A 76 -0.22 -9.86 -0.30
C CYS A 76 -1.76 -9.90 -0.31
N GLY A 77 -2.38 -10.22 -1.44
CA GLY A 77 -3.83 -10.36 -1.56
C GLY A 77 -4.37 -11.52 -0.73
N SER A 78 -3.63 -12.62 -0.69
CA SER A 78 -3.93 -13.77 0.16
C SER A 78 -3.87 -13.41 1.65
N LEU A 79 -2.90 -12.59 2.06
CA LEU A 79 -2.80 -12.06 3.42
C LEU A 79 -4.02 -11.18 3.78
N LEU A 80 -4.44 -10.29 2.87
CA LEU A 80 -5.64 -9.46 3.05
C LEU A 80 -6.92 -10.31 3.11
N GLN A 81 -6.99 -11.41 2.36
CA GLN A 81 -8.12 -12.34 2.42
C GLN A 81 -8.24 -13.03 3.78
N ILE A 82 -7.13 -13.46 4.37
CA ILE A 82 -7.09 -14.03 5.73
C ILE A 82 -7.51 -12.95 6.73
N ALA A 83 -6.89 -11.77 6.70
CA ALA A 83 -7.25 -10.66 7.59
C ALA A 83 -8.74 -10.32 7.55
N ALA A 84 -9.29 -10.17 6.34
CA ALA A 84 -10.69 -9.84 6.14
C ALA A 84 -11.64 -10.93 6.67
N MET A 85 -11.25 -12.20 6.57
CA MET A 85 -12.03 -13.30 7.15
C MET A 85 -12.06 -13.24 8.67
N GLY A 86 -10.93 -12.94 9.32
CA GLY A 86 -10.88 -12.72 10.77
C GLY A 86 -11.84 -11.61 11.22
N ILE A 87 -11.82 -10.46 10.55
CA ILE A 87 -12.75 -9.36 10.84
C ILE A 87 -14.20 -9.79 10.60
N GLN A 88 -14.49 -10.45 9.48
CA GLN A 88 -15.86 -10.85 9.13
C GLN A 88 -16.48 -11.77 10.18
N LEU A 89 -15.68 -12.71 10.69
CA LEU A 89 -16.09 -13.72 11.67
C LEU A 89 -16.22 -13.15 13.08
N PHE A 90 -15.27 -12.32 13.51
CA PHE A 90 -15.14 -11.97 14.93
C PHE A 90 -15.41 -10.50 15.27
N SER A 91 -15.47 -9.59 14.29
CA SER A 91 -15.90 -8.21 14.55
C SER A 91 -17.40 -8.16 14.80
N GLU A 92 -17.77 -7.51 15.90
CA GLU A 92 -19.16 -7.21 16.26
C GLU A 92 -19.53 -5.75 16.01
N ASN A 93 -18.61 -4.94 15.49
CA ASN A 93 -18.84 -3.52 15.27
C ASN A 93 -20.06 -3.25 14.37
N LYS A 94 -20.93 -2.38 14.87
CA LYS A 94 -22.13 -1.88 14.19
C LYS A 94 -22.10 -0.36 14.00
N ASN A 95 -21.04 0.30 14.45
CA ASN A 95 -20.94 1.75 14.46
C ASN A 95 -20.14 2.25 13.25
N ILE A 96 -20.61 3.33 12.65
CA ILE A 96 -19.91 4.06 11.59
C ILE A 96 -19.33 5.33 12.23
N PRO A 97 -17.99 5.46 12.33
CA PRO A 97 -17.38 6.66 12.91
C PRO A 97 -17.76 7.93 12.17
N GLU A 98 -18.05 9.01 12.91
CA GLU A 98 -18.42 10.30 12.34
C GLU A 98 -17.26 10.99 11.62
N GLN A 99 -16.02 10.68 12.03
CA GLN A 99 -14.79 11.26 11.46
C GLN A 99 -14.41 10.66 10.10
N LEU A 100 -15.17 9.68 9.60
CA LEU A 100 -14.94 9.11 8.28
C LEU A 100 -15.17 10.15 7.18
N PRO A 101 -14.40 10.09 6.07
CA PRO A 101 -14.68 10.88 4.88
C PRO A 101 -16.14 10.75 4.44
N GLU A 102 -16.79 11.88 4.17
CA GLU A 102 -18.25 11.94 3.99
C GLU A 102 -18.73 11.08 2.81
N ASN A 103 -17.94 10.99 1.74
CA ASN A 103 -18.19 10.11 0.60
C ASN A 103 -18.19 8.62 1.00
N VAL A 104 -17.21 8.18 1.80
CA VAL A 104 -17.11 6.81 2.33
C VAL A 104 -18.25 6.53 3.31
N ARG A 105 -18.51 7.46 4.24
CA ARG A 105 -19.54 7.37 5.28
C ARG A 105 -20.94 7.17 4.69
N LYS A 106 -21.32 7.99 3.70
CA LYS A 106 -22.60 7.87 2.98
C LYS A 106 -22.77 6.52 2.29
N LEU A 107 -21.71 5.99 1.69
CA LEU A 107 -21.75 4.69 1.01
C LEU A 107 -21.86 3.53 2.00
N LEU A 108 -21.18 3.63 3.16
CA LEU A 108 -21.33 2.65 4.24
C LEU A 108 -22.77 2.55 4.74
N MET A 109 -23.43 3.70 4.99
CA MET A 109 -24.83 3.74 5.42
C MET A 109 -25.79 3.08 4.41
N LYS A 110 -25.47 3.13 3.10
CA LYS A 110 -26.25 2.50 2.03
C LYS A 110 -25.96 1.01 1.82
N SER A 111 -24.82 0.51 2.32
CA SER A 111 -24.26 -0.79 1.93
C SER A 111 -24.80 -2.03 2.68
N GLY A 112 -25.79 -1.86 3.56
CA GLY A 112 -26.47 -2.99 4.22
C GLY A 112 -25.66 -3.66 5.33
N GLY A 113 -24.81 -2.90 6.04
CA GLY A 113 -24.20 -3.30 7.31
C GLY A 113 -22.96 -4.19 7.23
N LYS A 114 -22.80 -5.05 6.20
CA LYS A 114 -21.62 -5.94 6.11
C LYS A 114 -20.27 -5.21 6.18
N PRO A 115 -20.07 -4.09 5.46
CA PRO A 115 -18.80 -3.36 5.54
C PRO A 115 -18.61 -2.59 6.86
N VAL A 116 -19.68 -2.41 7.66
CA VAL A 116 -19.60 -1.67 8.94
C VAL A 116 -18.72 -2.41 9.96
N LYS A 117 -18.70 -3.74 9.92
CA LYS A 117 -17.78 -4.56 10.73
C LYS A 117 -16.30 -4.20 10.54
N PHE A 118 -15.96 -3.59 9.41
CA PHE A 118 -14.59 -3.20 9.06
C PHE A 118 -14.25 -1.78 9.51
N CYS A 119 -15.17 -1.02 10.11
CA CYS A 119 -14.91 0.31 10.66
C CYS A 119 -14.17 0.25 12.01
N ILE A 120 -13.04 -0.47 12.07
CA ILE A 120 -12.29 -0.79 13.28
C ILE A 120 -10.77 -0.70 13.05
N GLY A 121 -10.03 -0.64 14.15
CA GLY A 121 -8.56 -0.62 14.16
C GLY A 121 -7.96 0.77 14.26
N ARG A 122 -6.63 0.84 14.16
CA ARG A 122 -5.92 2.12 14.08
C ARG A 122 -6.26 2.87 12.78
N TRP A 123 -6.03 4.17 12.78
CA TRP A 123 -6.30 5.04 11.64
C TRP A 123 -5.05 5.21 10.79
N VAL A 124 -5.20 5.11 9.47
CA VAL A 124 -4.19 5.38 8.45
C VAL A 124 -4.86 6.17 7.33
N SER A 125 -4.27 7.30 6.94
CA SER A 125 -4.86 8.19 5.91
C SER A 125 -6.34 8.52 6.17
N LYS A 126 -6.68 8.88 7.42
CA LYS A 126 -8.05 9.20 7.86
C LYS A 126 -9.07 8.05 7.66
N LEU A 127 -8.62 6.80 7.53
CA LEU A 127 -9.46 5.61 7.46
C LEU A 127 -9.03 4.56 8.51
N PRO A 128 -9.96 3.86 9.17
CA PRO A 128 -9.63 2.67 9.96
C PRO A 128 -9.01 1.58 9.08
N ILE A 129 -7.95 0.94 9.55
CA ILE A 129 -7.26 -0.11 8.78
C ILE A 129 -8.19 -1.27 8.37
N GLY A 130 -9.26 -1.55 9.13
CA GLY A 130 -10.26 -2.54 8.72
C GLY A 130 -10.92 -2.20 7.38
N LEU A 131 -11.24 -0.93 7.12
CA LEU A 131 -11.82 -0.50 5.84
C LEU A 131 -10.80 -0.59 4.70
N ILE A 132 -9.53 -0.31 4.99
CA ILE A 132 -8.44 -0.47 4.02
C ILE A 132 -8.28 -1.95 3.66
N ILE A 133 -8.29 -2.85 4.65
CA ILE A 133 -8.28 -4.30 4.44
C ILE A 133 -9.48 -4.74 3.59
N TYR A 134 -10.68 -4.24 3.91
CA TYR A 134 -11.90 -4.54 3.14
C TYR A 134 -11.77 -4.16 1.67
N ALA A 135 -11.32 -2.93 1.38
CA ALA A 135 -11.17 -2.43 0.03
C ALA A 135 -10.07 -3.20 -0.73
N GLY A 136 -8.89 -3.37 -0.14
CA GLY A 136 -7.77 -4.08 -0.75
C GLY A 136 -8.11 -5.54 -1.08
N ARG A 137 -8.73 -6.25 -0.14
CA ARG A 137 -9.20 -7.63 -0.36
C ARG A 137 -10.23 -7.71 -1.48
N ASN A 138 -11.17 -6.76 -1.54
CA ASN A 138 -12.17 -6.76 -2.61
C ASN A 138 -11.58 -6.41 -3.97
N GLN A 139 -10.59 -5.51 -4.03
CA GLN A 139 -9.87 -5.21 -5.26
C GLN A 139 -9.11 -6.45 -5.75
N TYR A 140 -8.40 -7.14 -4.85
CA TYR A 140 -7.72 -8.41 -5.17
C TYR A 140 -8.67 -9.45 -5.77
N ASN A 141 -9.82 -9.69 -5.13
CA ASN A 141 -10.78 -10.69 -5.59
C ASN A 141 -11.52 -10.31 -6.88
N HIS A 142 -11.46 -9.03 -7.29
CA HIS A 142 -12.16 -8.47 -8.45
C HIS A 142 -11.20 -7.70 -9.37
N MET A 143 -9.92 -8.09 -9.41
CA MET A 143 -8.88 -7.36 -10.15
C MET A 143 -9.11 -7.36 -11.67
N ASP A 144 -9.79 -8.39 -12.18
CA ASP A 144 -10.17 -8.52 -13.60
C ASP A 144 -11.61 -8.08 -13.89
N ASP A 145 -12.35 -7.64 -12.87
CA ASP A 145 -13.76 -7.24 -12.97
C ASP A 145 -13.90 -5.71 -12.99
N ASP A 146 -14.57 -5.16 -14.02
CA ASP A 146 -14.95 -3.72 -14.06
C ASP A 146 -15.88 -3.28 -12.92
N LYS A 147 -16.38 -4.24 -12.13
CA LYS A 147 -17.47 -4.09 -11.16
C LYS A 147 -16.99 -3.88 -9.73
N LEU A 148 -15.84 -3.23 -9.53
CA LEU A 148 -15.46 -2.80 -8.20
C LEU A 148 -16.53 -1.84 -7.64
N ARG A 149 -17.12 -2.23 -6.50
CA ARG A 149 -18.25 -1.50 -5.90
C ARG A 149 -17.87 -0.07 -5.51
N GLY A 150 -18.85 0.83 -5.52
CA GLY A 150 -18.66 2.26 -5.23
C GLY A 150 -17.95 2.54 -3.90
N LEU A 151 -18.20 1.75 -2.85
CA LEU A 151 -17.50 1.90 -1.56
C LEU A 151 -15.99 1.64 -1.67
N ASN A 152 -15.59 0.57 -2.37
CA ASN A 152 -14.18 0.26 -2.56
C ASN A 152 -13.50 1.36 -3.40
N LYS A 153 -14.16 1.82 -4.48
CA LYS A 153 -13.67 2.95 -5.29
C LYS A 153 -13.50 4.22 -4.46
N ALA A 154 -14.46 4.54 -3.60
CA ALA A 154 -14.35 5.71 -2.72
C ALA A 154 -13.19 5.61 -1.72
N ILE A 155 -12.92 4.41 -1.19
CA ILE A 155 -11.76 4.17 -0.32
C ILE A 155 -10.44 4.34 -1.09
N PHE A 156 -10.30 3.73 -2.26
CA PHE A 156 -9.09 3.89 -3.08
C PHE A 156 -8.88 5.33 -3.54
N ASN A 157 -9.93 6.02 -3.98
CA ASN A 157 -9.84 7.44 -4.34
C ASN A 157 -9.36 8.28 -3.16
N HIS A 158 -9.91 8.04 -1.96
CA HIS A 158 -9.46 8.73 -0.75
C HIS A 158 -7.98 8.43 -0.41
N LEU A 159 -7.53 7.18 -0.61
CA LEU A 159 -6.12 6.82 -0.44
C LEU A 159 -5.20 7.43 -1.50
N ALA A 160 -5.73 7.67 -2.71
CA ALA A 160 -5.00 8.31 -3.80
C ALA A 160 -4.96 9.84 -3.66
N GLU A 161 -5.81 10.45 -2.84
CA GLU A 161 -5.83 11.90 -2.64
C GLU A 161 -4.65 12.36 -1.76
N ASN A 162 -3.84 13.30 -2.26
CA ASN A 162 -2.85 13.99 -1.45
C ASN A 162 -3.54 14.76 -0.32
N HIS A 163 -3.13 14.50 0.92
CA HIS A 163 -3.69 15.15 2.11
C HIS A 163 -2.95 16.43 2.52
N ASP A 164 -1.95 16.87 1.76
CA ASP A 164 -1.29 18.17 1.95
C ASP A 164 -2.04 19.25 1.17
N ASP A 165 -2.70 20.14 1.92
CA ASP A 165 -3.65 21.18 1.46
C ASP A 165 -3.02 22.30 0.59
N ASP A 166 -1.71 22.32 0.37
CA ASP A 166 -1.00 23.50 -0.17
C ASP A 166 -0.64 23.45 -1.67
N THR A 167 -0.79 22.31 -2.36
CA THR A 167 -0.49 22.21 -3.79
C THR A 167 -1.76 22.28 -4.64
N LYS A 168 -1.83 23.28 -5.54
CA LYS A 168 -2.96 23.51 -6.47
C LYS A 168 -3.08 22.44 -7.56
N GLU A 169 -2.18 21.46 -7.60
CA GLU A 169 -2.22 20.36 -8.54
C GLU A 169 -2.70 19.10 -7.83
N PHE A 170 -3.86 18.61 -8.29
CA PHE A 170 -4.49 17.39 -7.79
C PHE A 170 -3.71 16.17 -8.29
N PHE A 171 -2.56 15.90 -7.66
CA PHE A 171 -1.79 14.70 -7.97
C PHE A 171 -2.37 13.51 -7.21
N LYS A 172 -2.76 12.47 -7.94
CA LYS A 172 -3.21 11.21 -7.35
C LYS A 172 -1.99 10.32 -7.05
N ASP A 173 -1.92 9.76 -5.86
CA ASP A 173 -0.92 8.73 -5.55
C ASP A 173 -1.16 7.51 -6.46
N PRO A 174 -0.24 7.22 -7.40
CA PRO A 174 -0.39 6.12 -8.35
C PRO A 174 -0.41 4.75 -7.68
N ALA A 175 0.06 4.64 -6.42
CA ALA A 175 0.02 3.41 -5.65
C ALA A 175 -1.41 3.02 -5.24
N PHE A 176 -2.38 3.93 -5.34
CA PHE A 176 -3.80 3.68 -5.02
C PHE A 176 -4.76 4.14 -6.11
N ASP A 177 -4.28 4.81 -7.16
CA ASP A 177 -5.13 5.23 -8.28
C ASP A 177 -5.61 4.04 -9.11
N LEU A 178 -6.91 3.72 -9.02
CA LEU A 178 -7.54 2.63 -9.78
C LEU A 178 -7.54 2.86 -11.30
N GLU A 179 -7.25 4.08 -11.75
CA GLU A 179 -7.10 4.39 -13.18
C GLU A 179 -5.68 4.09 -13.71
N ASN A 180 -4.75 3.75 -12.82
CA ASN A 180 -3.39 3.37 -13.17
C ASN A 180 -3.36 2.00 -13.88
N LYS A 181 -3.28 2.03 -15.20
CA LYS A 181 -3.23 0.82 -16.06
C LYS A 181 -1.98 -0.03 -15.87
N LEU A 182 -0.94 0.47 -15.19
CA LEU A 182 0.26 -0.30 -14.89
C LEU A 182 0.07 -1.23 -13.68
N LEU A 183 -0.93 -0.96 -12.84
CA LEU A 183 -1.21 -1.74 -11.63
C LEU A 183 -2.57 -2.43 -11.74
N ILE A 184 -2.55 -3.75 -11.90
CA ILE A 184 -3.77 -4.58 -11.92
C ILE A 184 -4.13 -5.04 -10.50
N ASN A 185 -3.12 -5.21 -9.63
CA ASN A 185 -3.30 -5.70 -8.27
C ASN A 185 -2.62 -4.76 -7.27
N PHE A 186 -3.41 -4.18 -6.38
CA PHE A 186 -2.98 -3.17 -5.42
C PHE A 186 -2.60 -3.76 -4.06
N SER A 187 -2.67 -5.08 -3.91
CA SER A 187 -2.51 -5.75 -2.61
C SER A 187 -1.18 -5.48 -1.95
N SER A 188 -0.08 -5.43 -2.71
CA SER A 188 1.26 -5.11 -2.17
C SER A 188 1.33 -3.68 -1.63
N ASN A 189 0.65 -2.74 -2.29
CA ASN A 189 0.62 -1.34 -1.87
C ASN A 189 -0.22 -1.18 -0.60
N ILE A 190 -1.33 -1.92 -0.52
CA ILE A 190 -2.17 -1.97 0.68
C ILE A 190 -1.40 -2.58 1.86
N THR A 191 -0.72 -3.72 1.70
CA THR A 191 0.06 -4.31 2.80
C THR A 191 1.24 -3.44 3.21
N ALA A 192 1.86 -2.73 2.26
CA ALA A 192 2.88 -1.72 2.54
C ALA A 192 2.31 -0.52 3.34
N LEU A 193 1.13 0.00 2.96
CA LEU A 193 0.42 1.07 3.68
C LEU A 193 0.06 0.65 5.10
N LEU A 194 -0.35 -0.61 5.28
CA LEU A 194 -0.59 -1.19 6.60
C LEU A 194 0.71 -1.41 7.38
N GLY A 195 1.89 -1.28 6.78
CA GLY A 195 3.16 -1.52 7.46
C GLY A 195 3.38 -2.98 7.86
N TRP A 196 2.70 -3.92 7.19
CA TRP A 196 2.81 -5.35 7.45
C TRP A 196 4.09 -5.91 6.82
N LYS A 197 5.16 -5.94 7.61
CA LYS A 197 6.49 -6.39 7.17
C LYS A 197 6.80 -7.83 7.60
N ASN A 198 6.08 -8.33 8.59
CA ASN A 198 6.29 -9.64 9.19
C ASN A 198 5.03 -10.09 9.93
N TYR A 199 5.04 -11.34 10.41
CA TYR A 199 3.92 -11.91 11.16
C TYR A 199 3.57 -11.09 12.40
N GLU A 200 4.55 -10.53 13.10
CA GLU A 200 4.36 -9.78 14.33
C GLU A 200 3.56 -8.49 14.09
N SER A 201 3.90 -7.73 13.05
CA SER A 201 3.17 -6.51 12.66
C SER A 201 1.73 -6.81 12.25
N TYR A 202 1.51 -7.86 11.47
CA TYR A 202 0.19 -8.35 11.11
C TYR A 202 -0.62 -8.78 12.34
N TYR A 203 -0.03 -9.63 13.19
CA TYR A 203 -0.69 -10.19 14.36
C TYR A 203 -1.06 -9.09 15.35
N SER A 204 -0.18 -8.10 15.55
CA SER A 204 -0.43 -6.94 16.41
C SER A 204 -1.67 -6.17 15.95
N ASP A 205 -1.76 -5.85 14.66
CA ASP A 205 -2.94 -5.18 14.10
C ASP A 205 -4.19 -6.05 14.25
N MET A 206 -4.12 -7.33 13.86
CA MET A 206 -5.26 -8.27 13.95
C MET A 206 -5.77 -8.45 15.36
N LYS A 207 -4.89 -8.52 16.36
CA LYS A 207 -5.25 -8.60 17.77
C LYS A 207 -5.88 -7.29 18.26
N SER A 208 -5.30 -6.15 17.88
CA SER A 208 -5.80 -4.83 18.28
C SER A 208 -7.18 -4.51 17.71
N LEU A 209 -7.52 -5.07 16.55
CA LEU A 209 -8.78 -4.86 15.85
C LEU A 209 -10.00 -5.26 16.67
N ILE A 210 -9.87 -6.26 17.55
CA ILE A 210 -11.01 -6.86 18.26
C ILE A 210 -10.92 -6.65 19.77
N VAL A 211 -9.71 -6.55 20.34
CA VAL A 211 -9.55 -6.21 21.77
C VAL A 211 -10.04 -4.77 22.07
N ARG A 212 -10.07 -3.88 21.06
CA ARG A 212 -10.52 -2.50 21.22
C ARG A 212 -12.01 -2.25 20.97
N ASP A 213 -12.77 -3.24 20.48
CA ASP A 213 -14.25 -3.12 20.40
C ASP A 213 -14.89 -3.02 21.80
N VAL A 214 -14.18 -3.45 22.85
CA VAL A 214 -14.63 -3.39 24.25
C VAL A 214 -14.17 -2.11 24.98
N LEU A 215 -13.19 -1.36 24.44
CA LEU A 215 -12.53 -0.25 25.16
C LEU A 215 -12.58 1.12 24.46
N ASN A 216 -12.96 1.19 23.18
CA ASN A 216 -12.94 2.45 22.42
C ASN A 216 -14.23 3.28 22.47
N GLN A 217 -15.08 3.09 23.49
CA GLN A 217 -16.10 4.10 23.79
C GLN A 217 -15.53 5.37 24.44
N GLU A 218 -14.26 5.41 24.89
CA GLU A 218 -13.79 6.56 25.69
C GLU A 218 -12.40 7.17 25.42
N ILE A 219 -11.55 6.70 24.48
CA ILE A 219 -10.18 7.28 24.36
C ILE A 219 -9.87 7.76 22.94
N THR A 220 -10.25 9.02 22.71
CA THR A 220 -9.82 9.89 21.62
C THR A 220 -8.31 10.17 21.63
N ALA A 221 -7.72 10.14 20.44
CA ALA A 221 -6.73 11.07 19.93
C ALA A 221 -5.57 11.49 20.87
N SER A 222 -4.56 10.63 21.03
CA SER A 222 -3.18 11.10 21.26
C SER A 222 -2.20 9.94 21.19
N GLN A 223 -1.35 9.93 20.15
CA GLN A 223 0.09 9.62 20.18
C GLN A 223 0.55 9.22 18.77
N GLU A 224 0.97 10.23 18.00
CA GLU A 224 1.83 10.02 16.84
C GLU A 224 3.27 9.82 17.35
N GLN A 225 3.86 8.65 17.06
CA GLN A 225 5.30 8.47 17.15
C GLN A 225 5.89 8.65 15.76
N LYS A 226 6.68 9.72 15.62
CA LYS A 226 7.34 10.13 14.38
C LYS A 226 8.61 9.29 14.18
N LEU A 227 8.55 8.35 13.24
CA LEU A 227 9.69 7.76 12.55
C LEU A 227 9.48 8.08 11.08
N ASP A 228 10.52 8.57 10.39
CA ASP A 228 10.38 8.91 8.98
C ASP A 228 9.90 7.66 8.23
N SER A 229 8.73 7.79 7.63
CA SER A 229 8.01 6.65 7.10
C SER A 229 8.67 6.17 5.82
N ALA A 230 8.56 4.88 5.51
CA ALA A 230 8.93 4.39 4.18
C ALA A 230 8.13 5.13 3.07
N VAL A 231 6.97 5.68 3.44
CA VAL A 231 6.15 6.57 2.63
C VAL A 231 6.86 7.90 2.37
N GLU A 232 7.54 8.52 3.34
CA GLU A 232 8.35 9.74 3.09
C GLU A 232 9.57 9.44 2.20
N CYS A 233 10.21 8.27 2.33
CA CYS A 233 11.28 7.87 1.41
C CYS A 233 10.77 7.65 -0.02
N PHE A 234 9.58 7.07 -0.17
CA PHE A 234 8.93 6.85 -1.47
C PHE A 234 8.43 8.15 -2.07
N GLN A 235 7.73 8.98 -1.28
CA GLN A 235 7.22 10.29 -1.66
C GLN A 235 8.35 11.22 -2.07
N ARG A 236 9.51 11.19 -1.39
CA ARG A 236 10.67 12.00 -1.79
C ARG A 236 11.23 11.54 -3.14
N GLY A 237 11.41 10.23 -3.34
CA GLY A 237 11.84 9.68 -4.62
C GLY A 237 10.81 9.90 -5.76
N TRP A 238 9.54 10.02 -5.40
CA TRP A 238 8.44 10.28 -6.34
C TRP A 238 8.28 11.78 -6.65
N ASP A 239 8.44 12.65 -5.67
CA ASP A 239 8.44 14.12 -5.81
C ASP A 239 9.59 14.58 -6.71
N ASP A 240 10.74 13.93 -6.59
CA ASP A 240 11.86 14.12 -7.51
C ASP A 240 11.47 13.71 -8.94
N ALA A 241 10.71 12.64 -9.12
CA ALA A 241 10.29 12.19 -10.45
C ALA A 241 9.22 13.07 -11.11
N MET A 242 8.26 13.55 -10.32
CA MET A 242 7.17 14.37 -10.83
C MET A 242 7.57 15.81 -11.14
N ASN A 243 8.56 16.36 -10.43
CA ASN A 243 9.06 17.72 -10.68
C ASN A 243 10.15 17.78 -11.76
N GLY A 244 10.32 16.71 -12.55
CA GLY A 244 11.37 16.64 -13.59
C GLY A 244 12.79 16.64 -13.02
N ARG A 245 12.95 16.40 -11.71
CA ARG A 245 14.25 16.22 -11.05
C ARG A 245 14.78 14.80 -11.20
N THR A 246 13.99 13.88 -11.79
CA THR A 246 14.48 12.62 -12.35
C THR A 246 14.12 12.52 -13.82
N HIS A 247 15.05 12.02 -14.63
CA HIS A 247 14.81 11.73 -16.04
C HIS A 247 14.51 10.25 -16.25
N PRO A 248 13.44 9.88 -16.99
CA PRO A 248 13.21 8.50 -17.39
C PRO A 248 14.40 8.04 -18.23
N ILE A 249 14.99 6.90 -17.86
CA ILE A 249 16.15 6.37 -18.59
C ILE A 249 15.82 6.26 -20.08
N SER A 250 14.60 5.88 -20.46
CA SER A 250 14.10 5.76 -21.84
C SER A 250 14.13 7.04 -22.68
N GLU A 251 14.09 8.22 -22.07
CA GLU A 251 14.11 9.52 -22.78
C GLU A 251 15.54 9.99 -23.13
N LEU A 252 16.55 9.22 -22.72
CA LEU A 252 17.98 9.51 -22.94
C LEU A 252 18.62 8.62 -24.03
N TRP A 253 17.84 7.81 -24.77
CA TRP A 253 18.35 6.80 -25.73
C TRP A 253 18.34 7.21 -27.22
N ASP A 254 17.93 8.43 -27.57
CA ASP A 254 18.10 8.92 -28.94
C ASP A 254 19.58 9.24 -29.22
N GLY A 255 20.35 8.23 -29.66
CA GLY A 255 21.69 8.45 -30.22
C GLY A 255 22.78 7.41 -29.94
N ILE A 256 22.48 6.26 -29.33
CA ILE A 256 23.48 5.19 -29.16
C ILE A 256 23.23 4.09 -30.21
N ASP A 257 23.92 4.19 -31.35
CA ASP A 257 24.09 3.04 -32.25
C ASP A 257 24.91 1.97 -31.52
N VAL A 258 24.38 0.76 -31.49
CA VAL A 258 25.01 -0.41 -30.87
C VAL A 258 25.69 -1.21 -31.98
N ASP A 259 27.02 -1.16 -32.05
CA ASP A 259 27.85 -2.12 -32.80
C ASP A 259 27.91 -3.48 -32.07
#